data_AF-A0A2H0ESZ0-F1
#
_entry.id   AF-A0A2H0ESZ0-F1
#
_cell.length_a   1.000
_cell.length_b   1.000
_cell.length_c   1.000
_cell.angle_alpha   90.00
_cell.angle_beta   90.00
_cell.angle_gamma   90.00
#
_symmetry.space_group_name_H-M   'P 1'
#
loop_
_entity.id
_entity.type
_entity.pdbx_description
1 polymer ?
#
loop_
_entity_poly.entity_id
_entity_poly.type
_entity_poly.pdbx_seq_one_letter_code
_entity_poly.pdbx_strand_id
1 'polypeptide(L)'
;MIAVRFRALALALLLAAPMAARGQDWEIYQVTPQQMQEFRTCRAALFYHLDGDLPRAARLPRAYAETLLQQMKFIMTETIRTAPHLTVADSQTIMDFTERFFLGFSRTIAERTDLRADVAARERLLIDCNALIWSAMRRRIDALLTRRAQTTNPYAPPGAAQAAPLGP
;
A
#
# COMPACT_ATOMS: atom_id res chain seq x y z
N MET A 1 -60.06 2.26 -34.64
CA MET A 1 -59.15 3.41 -34.47
C MET A 1 -59.21 3.78 -32.99
N ILE A 2 -58.23 3.51 -32.14
CA ILE A 2 -56.90 4.10 -32.04
C ILE A 2 -56.07 3.14 -31.17
N ALA A 3 -54.95 2.62 -31.70
CA ALA A 3 -54.04 1.75 -30.97
C ALA A 3 -52.61 2.21 -31.23
N VAL A 4 -52.15 3.24 -30.54
CA VAL A 4 -50.73 3.63 -30.57
C VAL A 4 -50.39 4.33 -29.26
N ARG A 5 -49.18 4.05 -28.75
CA ARG A 5 -48.37 4.83 -27.78
C ARG A 5 -48.27 4.27 -26.35
N PHE A 6 -47.67 3.09 -26.22
CA PHE A 6 -46.95 2.67 -25.00
C PHE A 6 -45.60 2.03 -25.37
N ARG A 7 -44.69 2.78 -26.02
CA ARG A 7 -43.30 2.35 -26.25
C ARG A 7 -42.37 3.56 -26.35
N ALA A 8 -42.09 4.23 -25.24
CA ALA A 8 -41.06 5.28 -25.23
C ALA A 8 -40.45 5.56 -23.84
N LEU A 9 -40.47 4.62 -22.89
CA LEU A 9 -39.99 4.89 -21.51
C LEU A 9 -38.97 3.86 -20.97
N ALA A 10 -38.48 2.94 -21.80
CA ALA A 10 -37.50 1.94 -21.37
C ALA A 10 -36.05 2.22 -21.82
N LEU A 11 -35.78 3.30 -22.56
CA LEU A 11 -34.44 3.54 -23.15
C LEU A 11 -33.54 4.51 -22.36
N ALA A 12 -34.06 5.21 -21.34
CA ALA A 12 -33.28 6.20 -20.59
C ALA A 12 -32.47 5.62 -19.42
N LEU A 13 -32.73 4.37 -19.01
CA LEU A 13 -32.06 3.75 -17.86
C LEU A 13 -30.73 3.05 -18.18
N LEU A 14 -30.35 2.95 -19.46
CA LEU A 14 -29.12 2.25 -19.87
C LEU A 14 -27.91 3.18 -20.13
N LEU A 15 -28.08 4.51 -20.09
CA LEU A 15 -26.99 5.46 -20.38
C LEU A 15 -26.29 6.04 -19.13
N ALA A 16 -26.73 5.70 -17.92
CA ALA A 16 -26.14 6.23 -16.68
C ALA A 16 -25.08 5.31 -16.04
N ALA A 17 -24.75 4.16 -16.65
CA ALA A 17 -24.14 3.06 -15.91
C ALA A 17 -22.59 2.92 -15.87
N PRO A 18 -21.70 3.68 -16.56
CA PRO A 18 -20.26 3.46 -16.36
C PRO A 18 -19.54 4.52 -15.52
N MET A 19 -20.18 5.64 -15.14
CA MET A 19 -19.47 6.71 -14.42
C MET A 19 -19.32 6.46 -12.91
N ALA A 20 -20.18 5.64 -12.31
CA ALA A 20 -20.15 5.37 -10.87
C ALA A 20 -19.13 4.28 -10.46
N ALA A 21 -18.60 3.50 -11.41
CA ALA A 21 -17.67 2.41 -11.12
C ALA A 21 -16.20 2.83 -10.95
N ARG A 22 -15.87 4.12 -11.09
CA ARG A 22 -14.50 4.64 -10.93
C ARG A 22 -14.17 5.12 -9.51
N GLY A 23 -15.07 4.93 -8.55
CA GLY A 23 -15.02 5.61 -7.24
C GLY A 23 -14.61 4.78 -6.02
N GLN A 24 -14.29 3.48 -6.14
CA GLN A 24 -14.15 2.61 -4.95
C GLN A 24 -12.73 2.08 -4.65
N ASP A 25 -11.72 2.35 -5.46
CA ASP A 25 -10.37 1.82 -5.21
C ASP A 25 -9.58 2.57 -4.12
N TRP A 26 -10.14 3.63 -3.53
CA TRP A 26 -9.40 4.47 -2.57
C TRP A 26 -9.40 3.93 -1.13
N GLU A 27 -10.29 3.01 -0.78
CA GLU A 27 -10.27 2.35 0.55
C GLU A 27 -8.96 1.60 0.80
N ILE A 28 -8.27 1.16 -0.27
CA ILE A 28 -6.96 0.51 -0.22
C ILE A 28 -5.86 1.48 0.29
N TYR A 29 -6.12 2.80 0.31
CA TYR A 29 -5.17 3.83 0.77
C TYR A 29 -5.48 4.38 2.17
N GLN A 30 -6.45 3.84 2.90
CA GLN A 30 -6.67 4.25 4.29
C GLN A 30 -5.59 3.67 5.21
N VAL A 31 -4.40 4.28 5.18
CA VAL A 31 -3.35 4.04 6.16
C VAL A 31 -3.66 4.88 7.40
N THR A 32 -3.92 4.22 8.53
CA THR A 32 -4.22 4.93 9.77
C THR A 32 -2.96 5.63 10.32
N PRO A 33 -3.10 6.70 11.14
CA PRO A 33 -1.95 7.31 11.80
C PRO A 33 -1.13 6.31 12.63
N GLN A 34 -1.80 5.34 13.27
CA GLN A 34 -1.15 4.27 14.01
C GLN A 34 -0.32 3.36 13.10
N GLN A 35 -0.89 2.88 11.98
CA GLN A 35 -0.17 2.06 11.02
C GLN A 35 1.05 2.79 10.44
N MET A 36 0.94 4.09 10.18
CA MET A 36 2.09 4.90 9.78
C MET A 36 3.17 4.94 10.87
N GLN A 37 2.78 5.10 12.14
CA GLN A 37 3.73 5.12 13.25
C GLN A 37 4.44 3.77 13.42
N GLU A 38 3.70 2.66 13.33
CA GLU A 38 4.25 1.30 13.36
C GLU A 38 5.22 1.09 12.19
N PHE A 39 4.83 1.47 10.98
CA PHE A 39 5.71 1.36 9.81
C PHE A 39 6.99 2.20 9.95
N ARG A 40 6.89 3.45 10.43
CA ARG A 40 8.06 4.29 10.69
C ARG A 40 8.97 3.69 11.76
N THR A 41 8.39 3.10 12.80
CA THR A 41 9.12 2.43 13.87
C THR A 41 9.88 1.21 13.34
N CYS A 42 9.24 0.38 12.51
CA CYS A 42 9.89 -0.72 11.79
C CYS A 42 11.05 -0.24 10.92
N ARG A 43 10.85 0.88 10.22
CA ARG A 43 11.89 1.47 9.36
C ARG A 43 13.07 1.98 10.18
N ALA A 44 12.82 2.55 11.35
CA ALA A 44 13.88 3.02 12.26
C ALA A 44 14.68 1.84 12.82
N ALA A 45 14.00 0.74 13.19
CA ALA A 45 14.67 -0.50 13.58
C ALA A 45 15.58 -1.04 12.45
N LEU A 46 15.11 -1.03 11.20
CA LEU A 46 15.93 -1.43 10.05
C LEU A 46 17.10 -0.50 9.83
N PHE A 47 16.89 0.81 9.94
CA PHE A 47 17.95 1.81 9.82
C PHE A 47 19.08 1.51 10.80
N TYR A 48 18.77 1.36 12.09
CA TYR A 48 19.78 1.05 13.11
C TYR A 48 20.38 -0.35 12.98
N HIS A 49 19.68 -1.31 12.40
CA HIS A 49 20.21 -2.66 12.17
C HIS A 49 21.17 -2.72 10.96
N LEU A 50 20.95 -1.87 9.97
CA LEU A 50 21.76 -1.82 8.74
C LEU A 50 22.84 -0.73 8.77
N ASP A 51 22.86 0.09 9.82
CA ASP A 51 23.86 1.13 10.04
C ASP A 51 25.20 0.51 10.49
N GLY A 52 26.11 0.32 9.54
CA GLY A 52 27.46 -0.21 9.77
C GLY A 52 27.58 -1.73 9.77
N ASP A 53 28.55 -2.24 10.53
CA ASP A 53 28.77 -3.68 10.74
C ASP A 53 27.86 -4.19 11.86
N LEU A 54 27.29 -5.39 11.65
CA LEU A 54 26.43 -6.00 12.65
C LEU A 54 27.25 -6.35 13.91
N PRO A 55 26.79 -5.95 15.11
CA PRO A 55 27.42 -6.36 16.35
C PRO A 55 27.48 -7.89 16.44
N ARG A 56 28.49 -8.45 17.11
CA ARG A 56 28.56 -9.90 17.37
C ARG A 56 27.34 -10.46 18.13
N ALA A 57 26.63 -9.59 18.85
CA ALA A 57 25.41 -9.94 19.58
C ALA A 57 24.16 -10.03 18.69
N ALA A 58 24.24 -9.57 17.42
CA ALA A 58 23.12 -9.64 16.49
C ALA A 58 22.84 -11.09 16.08
N ARG A 59 21.58 -11.52 16.26
CA ARG A 59 21.08 -12.84 15.85
C ARG A 59 20.38 -12.78 14.49
N LEU A 60 19.88 -11.60 14.12
CA LEU A 60 19.14 -11.41 12.88
C LEU A 60 20.12 -11.14 11.72
N PRO A 61 20.16 -12.01 10.69
CA PRO A 61 21.10 -11.84 9.58
C PRO A 61 20.87 -10.55 8.81
N ARG A 62 21.96 -9.91 8.34
CA ARG A 62 21.88 -8.69 7.51
C ARG A 62 20.95 -8.85 6.31
N ALA A 63 21.05 -9.99 5.62
CA ALA A 63 20.24 -10.31 4.45
C ALA A 63 18.72 -10.30 4.74
N TYR A 64 18.31 -10.69 5.95
CA TYR A 64 16.91 -10.63 6.35
C TYR A 64 16.44 -9.17 6.48
N ALA A 65 17.22 -8.33 7.16
CA ALA A 65 16.90 -6.90 7.30
C ALA A 65 16.95 -6.17 5.94
N GLU A 66 17.87 -6.52 5.05
CA GLU A 66 17.91 -5.99 3.69
C GLU A 66 16.66 -6.38 2.89
N THR A 67 16.19 -7.62 3.03
CA THR A 67 14.94 -8.08 2.41
C THR A 67 13.75 -7.26 2.90
N LEU A 68 13.60 -7.08 4.22
CA LEU A 68 12.56 -6.23 4.79
C LEU A 68 12.66 -4.79 4.28
N LEU A 69 13.88 -4.24 4.16
CA LEU A 69 14.09 -2.90 3.61
C LEU A 69 13.61 -2.80 2.15
N GLN A 70 13.87 -3.80 1.32
CA GLN A 70 13.38 -3.82 -0.07
C GLN A 70 11.84 -3.89 -0.13
N GLN A 71 11.22 -4.72 0.71
CA GLN A 71 9.76 -4.78 0.80
C GLN A 71 9.15 -3.45 1.24
N MET A 72 9.75 -2.79 2.24
CA MET A 72 9.32 -1.46 2.67
C MET A 72 9.49 -0.41 1.59
N LYS A 73 10.61 -0.42 0.85
CA LYS A 73 10.83 0.47 -0.30
C LYS A 73 9.76 0.25 -1.38
N PHE A 74 9.44 -1.00 -1.70
CA PHE A 74 8.37 -1.32 -2.64
C PHE A 74 7.02 -0.75 -2.17
N ILE A 75 6.63 -0.99 -0.91
CA ILE A 75 5.39 -0.47 -0.34
C ILE A 75 5.35 1.06 -0.43
N MET A 76 6.45 1.74 -0.11
CA MET A 76 6.56 3.20 -0.19
C MET A 76 6.40 3.70 -1.62
N THR A 77 7.20 3.16 -2.54
CA THR A 77 7.19 3.57 -3.94
C THR A 77 5.82 3.35 -4.57
N GLU A 78 5.21 2.19 -4.35
CA GLU A 78 3.89 1.91 -4.89
C GLU A 78 2.81 2.77 -4.23
N THR A 79 2.88 3.01 -2.91
CA THR A 79 1.91 3.89 -2.24
C THR A 79 1.95 5.31 -2.82
N ILE A 80 3.14 5.85 -3.09
CA ILE A 80 3.29 7.19 -3.68
C ILE A 80 2.83 7.20 -5.14
N ARG A 81 3.27 6.21 -5.95
CA ARG A 81 2.98 6.18 -7.40
C ARG A 81 1.53 5.89 -7.74
N THR A 82 0.84 5.13 -6.90
CA THR A 82 -0.52 4.67 -7.19
C THR A 82 -1.61 5.55 -6.60
N ALA A 83 -1.23 6.50 -5.74
CA ALA A 83 -2.18 7.43 -5.15
C ALA A 83 -2.83 8.33 -6.23
N PRO A 84 -4.15 8.58 -6.13
CA PRO A 84 -4.88 9.33 -7.16
C PRO A 84 -4.47 10.80 -7.18
N HIS A 85 -4.22 11.37 -8.36
CA HIS A 85 -3.92 12.79 -8.56
C HIS A 85 -5.00 13.47 -9.43
N LEU A 86 -6.27 13.17 -9.16
CA LEU A 86 -7.38 13.64 -10.00
C LEU A 86 -7.72 15.10 -9.72
N THR A 87 -7.46 15.58 -8.50
CA THR A 87 -7.73 16.94 -8.05
C THR A 87 -6.52 17.58 -7.34
N VAL A 88 -6.58 18.90 -7.17
CA VAL A 88 -5.63 19.67 -6.35
C VAL A 88 -5.65 19.18 -4.89
N ALA A 89 -6.84 18.87 -4.36
CA ALA A 89 -7.00 18.36 -3.00
C ALA A 89 -6.35 16.98 -2.82
N ASP A 90 -6.44 16.09 -3.84
CA ASP A 90 -5.76 14.80 -3.80
C ASP A 90 -4.23 14.99 -3.80
N SER A 91 -3.75 15.94 -4.60
CA SER A 91 -2.32 16.26 -4.67
C SER A 91 -1.80 16.78 -3.33
N GLN A 92 -2.54 17.67 -2.66
CA GLN A 92 -2.23 18.14 -1.30
C GLN A 92 -2.20 16.98 -0.31
N THR A 93 -3.20 16.08 -0.36
CA THR A 93 -3.26 14.91 0.52
C THR A 93 -2.03 14.00 0.35
N ILE A 94 -1.57 13.80 -0.88
CA ILE A 94 -0.39 12.98 -1.18
C ILE A 94 0.90 13.67 -0.76
N MET A 95 1.00 14.99 -0.94
CA MET A 95 2.11 15.78 -0.42
C MET A 95 2.20 15.66 1.10
N ASP A 96 1.09 15.87 1.81
CA ASP A 96 1.01 15.76 3.27
C ASP A 96 1.34 14.34 3.75
N PHE A 97 0.88 13.32 3.02
CA PHE A 97 1.23 11.93 3.30
C PHE A 97 2.74 11.72 3.16
N THR A 98 3.30 12.16 2.03
CA THR A 98 4.73 12.03 1.71
C THR A 98 5.59 12.75 2.74
N GLU A 99 5.22 13.97 3.12
CA GLU A 99 5.90 14.75 4.15
C GLU A 99 5.86 14.03 5.51
N ARG A 100 4.67 13.62 5.98
CA ARG A 100 4.53 12.88 7.24
C ARG A 100 5.27 11.56 7.23
N PHE A 101 5.46 10.97 6.06
CA PHE A 101 6.20 9.74 5.88
C PHE A 101 7.72 9.97 5.97
N PHE A 102 8.25 10.97 5.29
CA PHE A 102 9.69 11.27 5.27
C PHE A 102 10.15 12.05 6.51
N LEU A 103 9.52 13.19 6.83
CA LEU A 103 9.87 13.98 8.02
C LEU A 103 9.52 13.24 9.31
N GLY A 104 8.39 12.55 9.31
CA GLY A 104 8.01 11.71 10.46
C GLY A 104 9.04 10.62 10.73
N PHE A 105 9.65 10.04 9.69
CA PHE A 105 10.69 9.03 9.86
C PHE A 105 11.95 9.60 10.52
N SER A 106 12.43 10.78 10.11
CA SER A 106 13.58 11.43 10.76
C SER A 106 13.30 11.71 12.24
N ARG A 107 12.07 12.13 12.57
CA ARG A 107 11.64 12.28 13.97
C ARG A 107 11.63 10.94 14.70
N THR A 108 11.08 9.88 14.11
CA THR A 108 11.08 8.55 14.72
C THR A 108 12.49 8.02 14.97
N ILE A 109 13.47 8.27 14.10
CA ILE A 109 14.88 7.92 14.37
C ILE A 109 15.36 8.62 15.64
N ALA A 110 15.13 9.94 15.75
CA ALA A 110 15.56 10.72 16.91
C ALA A 110 14.86 10.30 18.21
N GLU A 111 13.58 9.96 18.15
CA GLU A 111 12.79 9.49 19.30
C GLU A 111 13.14 8.06 19.72
N ARG A 112 13.51 7.20 18.76
CA ARG A 112 13.76 5.76 18.99
C ARG A 112 15.24 5.42 19.11
N THR A 113 16.00 6.27 19.79
CA THR A 113 17.42 6.01 20.08
C THR A 113 17.63 4.79 21.00
N ASP A 114 16.59 4.37 21.71
CA ASP A 114 16.54 3.09 22.45
C ASP A 114 16.87 1.90 21.54
N LEU A 115 16.34 1.90 20.31
CA LEU A 115 16.58 0.84 19.33
C LEU A 115 18.02 0.79 18.84
N ARG A 116 18.79 1.87 18.98
CA ARG A 116 20.21 1.89 18.63
C ARG A 116 21.03 1.08 19.64
N ALA A 117 20.74 1.27 20.92
CA ALA A 117 21.49 0.67 22.03
C ALA A 117 21.11 -0.79 22.28
N ASP A 118 19.81 -1.13 22.18
CA ASP A 118 19.32 -2.48 22.47
C ASP A 118 19.12 -3.30 21.18
N VAL A 119 20.12 -4.12 20.88
CA VAL A 119 20.09 -5.02 19.71
C VAL A 119 18.97 -6.05 19.82
N ALA A 120 18.71 -6.60 21.01
CA ALA A 120 17.72 -7.66 21.18
C ALA A 120 16.28 -7.11 21.00
N ALA A 121 16.00 -5.93 21.57
CA ALA A 121 14.72 -5.26 21.36
C ALA A 121 14.52 -4.87 19.89
N ARG A 122 15.57 -4.37 19.23
CA ARG A 122 15.54 -4.05 17.80
C ARG A 122 15.24 -5.27 16.93
N GLU A 123 15.92 -6.38 17.17
CA GLU A 123 15.70 -7.61 16.39
C GLU A 123 14.33 -8.22 16.61
N ARG A 124 13.84 -8.21 17.86
CA ARG A 124 12.47 -8.64 18.16
C ARG A 124 11.45 -7.80 17.41
N LEU A 125 11.61 -6.47 17.45
CA LEU A 125 10.76 -5.56 16.69
C LEU A 125 10.80 -5.86 15.19
N LEU A 126 11.98 -6.15 14.61
CA LEU A 126 12.10 -6.51 13.19
C LEU A 126 11.36 -7.80 12.82
N ILE A 127 11.34 -8.78 13.72
CA ILE A 127 10.56 -10.01 13.54
C ILE A 127 9.06 -9.68 13.58
N ASP A 128 8.62 -8.89 14.56
CA ASP A 128 7.22 -8.49 14.70
C ASP A 128 6.74 -7.64 13.49
N CYS A 129 7.63 -6.83 12.93
CA CYS A 129 7.38 -6.01 11.73
C CYS A 129 7.10 -6.85 10.47
N ASN A 130 7.53 -8.11 10.41
CA ASN A 130 7.37 -8.94 9.22
C ASN A 130 5.88 -9.12 8.85
N ALA A 131 5.01 -9.35 9.84
CA ALA A 131 3.58 -9.51 9.59
C ALA A 131 2.94 -8.23 9.03
N LEU A 132 3.30 -7.07 9.58
CA LEU A 132 2.84 -5.76 9.11
C LEU A 132 3.29 -5.52 7.66
N ILE A 133 4.59 -5.68 7.38
CA ILE A 133 5.19 -5.47 6.06
C ILE A 133 4.59 -6.43 5.03
N TRP A 134 4.49 -7.71 5.37
CA TRP A 134 3.87 -8.71 4.50
C TRP A 134 2.41 -8.37 4.17
N SER A 135 1.62 -7.97 5.17
CA SER A 135 0.22 -7.59 4.95
C SER A 135 0.10 -6.40 4.00
N ALA A 136 0.97 -5.39 4.15
CA ALA A 136 0.98 -4.20 3.31
C ALA A 136 1.45 -4.52 1.89
N MET A 137 2.49 -5.36 1.75
CA MET A 137 2.99 -5.80 0.44
C MET A 137 1.94 -6.61 -0.31
N ARG A 138 1.27 -7.56 0.36
CA ARG A 138 0.19 -8.36 -0.24
C ARG A 138 -0.93 -7.47 -0.78
N ARG A 139 -1.41 -6.51 0.02
CA ARG A 139 -2.43 -5.54 -0.44
C ARG A 139 -1.99 -4.77 -1.69
N ARG A 140 -0.71 -4.40 -1.80
CA ARG A 140 -0.17 -3.72 -2.99
C ARG A 140 -0.07 -4.65 -4.19
N ILE A 141 0.35 -5.90 -4.00
CA ILE A 141 0.37 -6.91 -5.07
C ILE A 141 -1.05 -7.15 -5.60
N ASP A 142 -2.02 -7.34 -4.71
CA ASP A 142 -3.43 -7.57 -5.09
C ASP A 142 -3.99 -6.37 -5.88
N ALA A 143 -3.65 -5.15 -5.49
CA ALA A 143 -4.02 -3.93 -6.23
C ALA A 143 -3.36 -3.87 -7.62
N LEU A 144 -2.08 -4.23 -7.73
CA LEU A 144 -1.36 -4.28 -9.01
C LEU A 144 -1.93 -5.36 -9.95
N LEU A 145 -2.26 -6.55 -9.41
CA LEU A 145 -2.90 -7.62 -10.17
C LEU A 145 -4.28 -7.20 -10.67
N THR A 146 -5.07 -6.53 -9.82
CA THR A 146 -6.39 -5.98 -10.20
C THR A 146 -6.25 -4.95 -11.32
N ARG A 147 -5.32 -4.01 -11.19
CA ARG A 147 -5.04 -3.01 -12.24
C ARG A 147 -4.60 -3.67 -13.54
N ARG A 148 -3.72 -4.67 -13.48
CA ARG A 148 -3.27 -5.44 -14.66
C ARG A 148 -4.44 -6.12 -15.36
N ALA A 149 -5.37 -6.69 -14.61
CA ALA A 149 -6.54 -7.33 -15.21
C ALA A 149 -7.43 -6.35 -15.96
N GLN A 150 -7.66 -5.16 -15.38
CA GLN A 150 -8.41 -4.08 -16.01
C GLN A 150 -7.74 -3.56 -17.29
N THR A 151 -6.40 -3.53 -17.35
CA THR A 151 -5.67 -3.07 -18.54
C THR A 151 -5.53 -4.14 -19.62
N THR A 152 -5.43 -5.43 -19.24
CA THR A 152 -5.23 -6.54 -20.20
C THR A 152 -6.54 -7.00 -20.83
N ASN A 153 -7.68 -6.79 -20.17
CA ASN A 153 -9.00 -7.05 -20.75
C ASN A 153 -10.01 -5.99 -20.24
N PRO A 154 -10.24 -4.89 -20.99
CA PRO A 154 -11.12 -3.81 -20.56
C PRO A 154 -12.60 -4.22 -20.43
N TYR A 155 -12.97 -5.45 -20.84
CA TYR A 155 -14.31 -6.02 -20.72
C TYR A 155 -14.39 -7.15 -19.68
N ALA A 156 -13.32 -7.44 -18.94
CA ALA A 156 -13.38 -8.46 -17.89
C ALA A 156 -14.25 -7.99 -16.72
N PRO A 157 -15.25 -8.78 -16.28
CA PRO A 157 -16.04 -8.44 -15.11
C PRO A 157 -15.15 -8.37 -13.85
N PRO A 158 -15.48 -7.51 -12.86
CA PRO A 158 -14.76 -7.43 -11.60
C PRO A 158 -14.64 -8.83 -10.96
N GLY A 159 -13.42 -9.26 -10.62
CA GLY A 159 -13.15 -10.57 -10.01
C GLY A 159 -12.66 -11.68 -10.96
N ALA A 160 -12.68 -11.48 -12.28
CA ALA A 160 -12.20 -12.49 -13.24
C ALA A 160 -10.70 -12.83 -13.09
N ALA A 161 -9.90 -11.91 -12.54
CA ALA A 161 -8.47 -12.09 -12.33
C ALA A 161 -8.11 -13.00 -11.15
N GLN A 162 -9.03 -13.19 -10.21
CA GLN A 162 -8.79 -13.98 -8.99
C GLN A 162 -8.88 -15.49 -9.25
N ALA A 163 -9.39 -15.90 -10.42
CA ALA A 163 -9.63 -17.30 -10.77
C ALA A 163 -8.47 -17.98 -11.52
N ALA A 164 -7.41 -17.26 -11.89
CA ALA A 164 -6.24 -17.88 -12.48
C ALA A 164 -5.33 -18.43 -11.37
N PRO A 165 -5.20 -19.76 -11.20
CA PRO A 165 -4.20 -20.29 -10.28
C PRO A 165 -2.83 -19.78 -10.72
N LEU A 166 -2.03 -19.32 -9.75
CA LEU A 166 -0.61 -19.10 -9.97
C LEU A 166 -0.04 -20.44 -10.45
N GLY A 167 0.32 -20.52 -11.73
CA GLY A 167 0.95 -21.70 -12.30
C GLY A 167 2.24 -22.05 -11.54
N PRO A 168 2.67 -23.33 -11.61
CA PRO A 168 3.78 -23.85 -10.83
C PRO A 168 5.09 -23.08 -11.03
#